data_AF-M2UH57-F1
#
_entry.id   AF-M2UH57-F1
#
_cell.length_a   1.000
_cell.length_b   1.000
_cell.length_c   1.000
_cell.angle_alpha   90.00
_cell.angle_beta   90.00
_cell.angle_gamma   90.00
#
_symmetry.space_group_name_H-M   'P 1'
#
loop_
_entity.id
_entity.type
_entity.pdbx_description
1 polymer ?
#
loop_
_entity_poly.entity_id
_entity_poly.type
_entity_poly.pdbx_seq_one_letter_code
_entity_poly.pdbx_strand_id
1 'polypeptide(L)'
;MNTNSLVLAPGGDVILVVGGKRFRIHVDSLFLKRHSTVFAALLGPNFREGQDLNTSSPREIPLPDDDPYAMTTICATMYHDFSNIPRSLTTDLVPSIMRHGDKYNCHDVLTLAS
;
A
#
# COMPACT_ATOMS: atom_id res chain seq x y z
N MET A 1 -12.87 -10.18 0.02
CA MET A 1 -11.70 -10.58 -0.78
C MET A 1 -11.59 -12.09 -0.71
N ASN A 2 -11.76 -12.81 -1.83
CA ASN A 2 -11.73 -14.30 -1.87
C ASN A 2 -10.35 -14.85 -2.26
N THR A 3 -9.40 -13.96 -2.56
CA THR A 3 -8.02 -14.22 -2.94
C THR A 3 -7.11 -13.65 -1.85
N ASN A 4 -5.99 -14.31 -1.53
CA ASN A 4 -5.04 -13.85 -0.51
C ASN A 4 -4.01 -12.82 -1.05
N SER A 5 -4.24 -12.30 -2.24
CA SER A 5 -3.36 -11.33 -2.88
C SER A 5 -4.11 -10.38 -3.81
N LEU A 6 -3.47 -9.24 -4.06
CA LEU A 6 -3.84 -8.22 -5.03
C LEU A 6 -2.59 -7.83 -5.84
N VAL A 7 -2.74 -7.68 -7.15
CA VAL A 7 -1.67 -7.23 -8.03
C VAL A 7 -2.08 -5.89 -8.63
N LEU A 8 -1.43 -4.81 -8.20
CA LEU A 8 -1.63 -3.45 -8.73
C LEU A 8 -0.55 -3.09 -9.76
N ALA A 9 0.67 -3.60 -9.57
CA ALA A 9 1.78 -3.44 -10.49
C ALA A 9 2.40 -4.81 -10.80
N PRO A 10 2.03 -5.49 -11.91
CA PRO A 10 2.61 -6.78 -12.29
C PRO A 10 4.13 -6.75 -12.47
N GLY A 11 4.69 -5.60 -12.87
CA GLY A 11 6.13 -5.36 -12.97
C GLY A 11 6.73 -4.68 -11.74
N GLY A 12 6.01 -4.61 -10.63
CA GLY A 12 6.44 -3.95 -9.40
C GLY A 12 7.61 -4.67 -8.72
N ASP A 13 8.40 -3.90 -7.96
CA ASP A 13 9.60 -4.34 -7.26
C ASP A 13 9.36 -4.60 -5.75
N VAL A 14 8.14 -4.42 -5.27
CA VAL A 14 7.77 -4.56 -3.84
C VAL A 14 6.49 -5.40 -3.67
N ILE A 15 6.47 -6.22 -2.63
CA ILE A 15 5.26 -6.90 -2.14
C ILE A 15 5.03 -6.50 -0.70
N LEU A 16 3.93 -5.79 -0.43
CA LEU A 16 3.49 -5.51 0.94
C LEU A 16 2.80 -6.76 1.50
N VAL A 17 3.26 -7.25 2.65
CA VAL A 17 2.68 -8.41 3.33
C VAL A 17 1.92 -7.93 4.57
N VAL A 18 0.61 -7.78 4.42
CA VAL A 18 -0.25 -6.97 5.30
C VAL A 18 -1.06 -7.83 6.27
N GLY A 19 -1.06 -7.43 7.53
CA GLY A 19 -1.87 -8.02 8.60
C GLY A 19 -1.44 -9.43 9.01
N GLY A 20 -2.06 -9.94 10.07
CA GLY A 20 -1.79 -11.30 10.58
C GLY A 20 -2.11 -12.43 9.59
N LYS A 21 -3.02 -12.18 8.63
CA LYS A 21 -3.33 -13.12 7.54
C LYS A 21 -2.35 -13.05 6.36
N ARG A 22 -1.35 -12.16 6.41
CA ARG A 22 -0.30 -11.99 5.40
C ARG A 22 -0.85 -11.78 3.99
N PHE A 23 -1.85 -10.90 3.86
CA PHE A 23 -2.40 -10.53 2.57
C PHE A 23 -1.34 -9.82 1.73
N ARG A 24 -1.17 -10.21 0.46
CA ARG A 24 -0.04 -9.76 -0.36
C ARG A 24 -0.48 -8.73 -1.39
N ILE A 25 0.14 -7.56 -1.41
CA ILE A 25 -0.14 -6.51 -2.41
C ILE A 25 1.12 -6.27 -3.23
N HIS A 26 1.09 -6.61 -4.52
CA HIS A 26 2.21 -6.40 -5.45
C HIS A 26 2.14 -5.00 -6.03
N VAL A 27 3.16 -4.19 -5.73
CA VAL A 27 3.24 -2.76 -5.98
C VAL A 27 4.65 -2.38 -6.47
N ASP A 28 4.79 -1.12 -6.89
CA ASP A 28 6.00 -0.48 -7.36
C ASP A 28 6.43 0.57 -6.34
N SER A 29 7.68 0.48 -5.89
CA SER A 29 8.29 1.37 -4.91
C SER A 29 8.22 2.83 -5.36
N LEU A 30 8.27 3.12 -6.66
CA LEU A 30 8.17 4.47 -7.19
C LEU A 30 6.86 5.15 -6.82
N PHE A 31 5.74 4.43 -6.92
CA PHE A 31 4.41 4.96 -6.58
C PHE A 31 4.28 5.14 -5.07
N LEU A 32 4.72 4.15 -4.28
CA LEU A 32 4.71 4.27 -2.82
C LEU A 32 5.50 5.49 -2.35
N LYS A 33 6.73 5.68 -2.86
CA LYS A 33 7.58 6.83 -2.51
C LYS A 33 6.99 8.15 -2.97
N ARG A 34 6.34 8.18 -4.14
CA ARG A 34 5.72 9.41 -4.68
C ARG A 34 4.56 9.90 -3.80
N HIS A 35 3.80 8.98 -3.23
CA HIS A 35 2.55 9.29 -2.55
C HIS A 35 2.63 9.19 -1.01
N SER A 36 3.75 8.74 -0.45
CA SER A 36 3.94 8.58 0.99
C SER A 36 5.36 8.93 1.37
N THR A 37 5.52 9.94 2.23
CA THR A 37 6.83 10.31 2.78
C THR A 37 7.43 9.24 3.68
N VAL A 38 6.60 8.42 4.33
CA VAL A 38 7.03 7.29 5.15
C VAL A 38 7.59 6.17 4.27
N PHE A 39 6.90 5.81 3.19
CA PHE A 39 7.45 4.87 2.21
C PHE A 39 8.67 5.47 1.49
N ALA A 40 8.72 6.78 1.24
CA ALA A 40 9.91 7.45 0.71
C ALA A 40 11.14 7.26 1.61
N ALA A 41 10.96 7.38 2.93
CA ALA A 41 12.02 7.12 3.90
C ALA A 41 12.38 5.62 3.95
N LEU A 42 11.40 4.73 4.12
CA LEU A 42 11.59 3.29 4.28
C LEU A 42 12.22 2.63 3.05
N LEU A 43 11.84 3.06 1.85
CA LEU A 43 12.35 2.56 0.57
C LEU A 43 13.53 3.41 0.04
N GLY A 44 14.05 4.30 0.88
CA GLY A 44 15.22 5.11 0.60
C GLY A 44 16.54 4.38 0.90
N PRO A 45 17.69 5.07 0.72
CA PRO A 45 19.02 4.47 0.88
C PRO A 45 19.37 4.07 2.33
N ASN A 46 18.61 4.55 3.31
CA ASN A 46 18.98 4.42 4.72
C ASN A 46 18.46 3.13 5.38
N PHE A 47 17.54 2.43 4.72
CA PHE A 47 16.89 1.23 5.26
C PHE A 47 17.13 0.04 4.33
N ARG A 48 17.19 -1.15 4.92
CA ARG A 48 17.41 -2.40 4.18
C ARG A 48 16.29 -2.68 3.19
N GLU A 49 15.09 -2.23 3.51
CA GLU A 49 13.87 -2.32 2.72
C GLU A 49 13.97 -1.56 1.39
N GLY A 50 14.79 -0.52 1.31
CA GLY A 50 15.04 0.22 0.07
C GLY A 50 16.20 -0.31 -0.77
N GLN A 51 16.94 -1.32 -0.30
CA GLN A 51 18.12 -1.82 -1.01
C GLN A 51 17.76 -2.95 -1.98
N ASP A 52 18.49 -3.03 -3.09
CA ASP A 52 18.40 -4.12 -4.07
C ASP A 52 16.96 -4.40 -4.56
N LEU A 53 16.17 -3.33 -4.75
CA LEU A 53 14.82 -3.46 -5.30
C LEU A 53 14.89 -3.98 -6.73
N ASN A 54 14.16 -5.07 -7.00
CA ASN A 54 14.24 -5.80 -8.25
C ASN A 54 12.86 -6.36 -8.62
N THR A 55 12.48 -6.22 -9.88
CA THR A 55 11.20 -6.72 -10.40
C THR A 55 11.19 -8.24 -10.58
N SER A 56 12.35 -8.88 -10.81
CA SER A 56 12.44 -10.35 -10.92
C SER A 56 12.42 -11.05 -9.56
N SER A 57 12.70 -10.33 -8.48
CA SER A 57 12.58 -10.82 -7.11
C SER A 57 12.07 -9.68 -6.22
N PRO A 58 10.75 -9.37 -6.31
CA PRO A 58 10.17 -8.26 -5.58
C PRO A 58 10.39 -8.39 -4.08
N ARG A 59 10.76 -7.28 -3.43
CA ARG A 59 11.08 -7.26 -2.01
C ARG A 59 9.82 -7.34 -1.16
N GLU A 60 9.76 -8.32 -0.27
CA GLU A 60 8.67 -8.43 0.71
C GLU A 60 8.88 -7.46 1.87
N ILE A 61 7.86 -6.65 2.16
CA ILE A 61 7.84 -5.72 3.29
C ILE A 61 6.72 -6.15 4.25
N PRO A 62 7.06 -6.66 5.44
CA PRO A 62 6.07 -7.10 6.42
C PRO A 62 5.41 -5.90 7.11
N LEU A 63 4.08 -5.89 7.10
CA LEU A 63 3.22 -4.88 7.70
C LEU A 63 2.18 -5.57 8.61
N PRO A 64 2.61 -6.23 9.70
CA PRO A 64 1.76 -7.15 10.47
C PRO A 64 0.60 -6.46 11.21
N ASP A 65 0.78 -5.19 11.56
CA ASP A 65 -0.19 -4.42 12.35
C ASP A 65 -1.17 -3.61 11.46
N ASP A 66 -0.97 -3.64 10.14
CA ASP A 66 -1.80 -2.90 9.20
C ASP A 66 -3.03 -3.69 8.78
N ASP A 67 -4.13 -2.96 8.57
CA ASP A 67 -5.39 -3.52 8.10
C ASP A 67 -5.32 -3.76 6.58
N PRO A 68 -5.53 -5.00 6.11
CA PRO A 68 -5.45 -5.31 4.68
C PRO A 68 -6.43 -4.51 3.81
N TYR A 69 -7.62 -4.17 4.33
CA TYR A 69 -8.62 -3.43 3.58
C TYR A 69 -8.24 -1.95 3.43
N ALA A 70 -7.78 -1.32 4.50
CA ALA A 70 -7.28 0.05 4.47
C ALA A 70 -6.06 0.18 3.55
N MET A 71 -5.08 -0.73 3.69
CA MET A 71 -3.88 -0.71 2.84
C MET A 71 -4.23 -0.96 1.36
N THR A 72 -5.15 -1.89 1.08
CA THR A 72 -5.64 -2.10 -0.29
C THR A 72 -6.29 -0.83 -0.84
N THR A 73 -7.13 -0.16 -0.05
CA THR A 73 -7.82 1.06 -0.48
C THR A 73 -6.82 2.17 -0.80
N ILE A 74 -5.84 2.40 0.08
CA ILE A 74 -4.79 3.40 -0.12
C ILE A 74 -3.98 3.10 -1.38
N CYS A 75 -3.45 1.87 -1.51
CA CYS A 75 -2.67 1.49 -2.68
C CYS A 75 -3.51 1.56 -3.96
N ALA A 76 -4.70 0.98 -4.00
CA ALA A 76 -5.58 1.04 -5.17
C ALA A 76 -5.86 2.49 -5.60
N THR A 77 -6.00 3.41 -4.65
CA THR A 77 -6.16 4.84 -4.94
C THR A 77 -4.90 5.46 -5.54
N MET A 78 -3.70 5.13 -5.04
CA MET A 78 -2.42 5.56 -5.64
C MET A 78 -2.28 5.10 -7.10
N TYR A 79 -2.82 3.93 -7.44
CA TYR A 79 -2.79 3.35 -8.78
C TYR A 79 -4.01 3.72 -9.65
N HIS A 80 -4.95 4.50 -9.13
CA HIS A 80 -6.25 4.79 -9.76
C HIS A 80 -7.06 3.53 -10.13
N ASP A 81 -6.81 2.41 -9.47
CA ASP A 81 -7.54 1.16 -9.66
C ASP A 81 -8.75 1.09 -8.72
N PHE A 82 -9.71 1.98 -8.94
CA PHE A 82 -10.91 2.11 -8.12
C PHE A 82 -11.81 0.86 -8.14
N SER A 83 -11.56 -0.11 -9.02
CA SER A 83 -12.28 -1.39 -9.06
C SER A 83 -12.04 -2.23 -7.80
N ASN A 84 -10.89 -2.02 -7.16
CA ASN A 84 -10.48 -2.71 -5.92
C ASN A 84 -10.88 -1.97 -4.64
N ILE A 85 -11.58 -0.83 -4.75
CA ILE A 85 -12.09 -0.07 -3.60
C ILE A 85 -13.54 -0.48 -3.31
N PRO A 86 -13.89 -0.82 -2.05
CA PRO A 86 -15.28 -1.09 -1.69
C PRO A 86 -16.18 0.11 -1.98
N ARG A 87 -17.26 -0.11 -2.75
CA ARG A 87 -18.27 0.95 -3.01
C ARG A 87 -19.05 1.35 -1.76
N SER A 88 -19.13 0.47 -0.78
CA SER A 88 -19.73 0.74 0.53
C SER A 88 -18.63 0.63 1.57
N LEU A 89 -18.24 1.78 2.12
CA LEU A 89 -17.31 1.85 3.23
C LEU A 89 -18.10 1.70 4.52
N THR A 90 -17.77 0.69 5.32
CA THR A 90 -18.36 0.53 6.65
C THR A 90 -17.86 1.62 7.60
N THR A 91 -18.62 1.87 8.66
CA THR A 91 -18.24 2.83 9.72
C THR A 91 -16.89 2.50 10.36
N ASP A 92 -16.46 1.24 10.34
CA ASP A 92 -15.15 0.81 10.88
C ASP A 92 -14.00 0.97 9.88
N LEU A 93 -14.29 0.88 8.57
CA LEU A 93 -13.26 0.94 7.54
C LEU A 93 -12.78 2.37 7.29
N VAL A 94 -13.68 3.36 7.33
CA VAL A 94 -13.30 4.78 7.11
C VAL A 94 -12.25 5.25 8.13
N PRO A 95 -12.42 5.08 9.45
CA PRO A 95 -11.40 5.42 10.43
C PRO A 95 -10.10 4.63 10.25
N SER A 96 -10.19 3.36 9.84
CA SER A 96 -9.02 2.54 9.52
C SER A 96 -8.22 3.17 8.38
N ILE A 97 -8.87 3.53 7.27
CA ILE A 97 -8.23 4.20 6.12
C ILE A 97 -7.57 5.52 6.56
N MET A 98 -8.28 6.36 7.32
CA MET A 98 -7.73 7.63 7.80
C MET A 98 -6.47 7.44 8.64
N ARG A 99 -6.52 6.51 9.61
CA ARG A 99 -5.36 6.17 10.45
C ARG A 99 -4.16 5.69 9.64
N HIS A 100 -4.37 4.93 8.57
CA HIS A 100 -3.30 4.51 7.69
C HIS A 100 -2.80 5.68 6.83
N GLY A 101 -3.70 6.57 6.40
CA GLY A 101 -3.36 7.84 5.78
C GLY A 101 -2.38 8.65 6.65
N ASP A 102 -2.68 8.77 7.94
CA ASP A 102 -1.80 9.44 8.94
C ASP A 102 -0.48 8.68 9.08
N LYS A 103 -0.56 7.37 9.32
CA LYS A 103 0.61 6.51 9.56
C LYS A 103 1.63 6.56 8.42
N TYR A 104 1.16 6.62 7.18
CA TYR A 104 2.02 6.67 6.00
C TYR A 104 2.18 8.08 5.44
N ASN A 105 1.56 9.09 6.06
CA ASN A 105 1.51 10.47 5.61
C ASN A 105 1.22 10.57 4.10
N CYS A 106 0.04 10.06 3.71
CA CYS A 106 -0.40 9.92 2.31
C CYS A 106 -1.84 10.42 2.07
N HIS A 107 -2.30 11.39 2.88
CA HIS A 107 -3.67 11.91 2.79
C HIS A 107 -4.05 12.46 1.44
N ASP A 108 -3.10 13.05 0.70
CA ASP A 108 -3.35 13.64 -0.62
C ASP A 108 -3.94 12.62 -1.61
N VAL A 109 -3.63 11.34 -1.43
CA VAL A 109 -4.19 10.23 -2.22
C VAL A 109 -5.70 10.09 -1.98
N LEU A 110 -6.15 10.37 -0.76
CA LEU A 110 -7.54 10.19 -0.32
C LEU A 110 -8.40 11.44 -0.51
N THR A 111 -7.81 12.56 -0.93
CA THR A 111 -8.51 13.82 -1.17
C THR A 111 -8.80 14.03 -2.65
N LEU A 112 -9.95 14.62 -2.98
CA LEU A 112 -10.20 15.14 -4.31
C LEU A 112 -9.24 16.30 -4.59
N ALA A 113 -8.66 16.34 -5.78
CA ALA A 113 -7.89 17.49 -6.24
C ALA A 113 -8.80 18.73 -6.19
N SER A 114 -8.39 19.71 -5.38
CA SER A 114 -8.99 21.04 -5.29
C SER A 114 -8.59 21.91 -6.46
#